data_AF-A0A358Y184-F1
#
_entry.id   AF-A0A358Y184-F1
#
_cell.length_a   1.000
_cell.length_b   1.000
_cell.length_c   1.000
_cell.angle_alpha   90.00
_cell.angle_beta   90.00
_cell.angle_gamma   90.00
#
_symmetry.space_group_name_H-M   'P 1'
#
loop_
_entity.id
_entity.type
_entity.pdbx_description
1 polymer ?
#
loop_
_entity_poly.entity_id
_entity_poly.type
_entity_poly.pdbx_seq_one_letter_code
_entity_poly.pdbx_strand_id
1 'polypeptide(L)' 'MRLKVTYESAARTMSVRIGILLIGAGFALILACAAGTLQFSTFEVAGHSGVRSLAGLAVFGCMMAAMGSFE' A
#
# COMPACT_ATOMS: atom_id res chain seq x y z
N MET A 1 -0.62 1.48 35.00
CA MET A 1 -0.38 1.17 33.57
C MET A 1 -1.53 1.73 32.73
N ARG A 2 -1.37 2.91 32.12
CA ARG A 2 -2.41 3.62 31.35
C ARG A 2 -1.86 4.16 30.00
N LEU A 3 -1.07 3.34 29.30
CA LEU A 3 -0.44 3.70 28.02
C LEU A 3 -0.98 2.93 26.80
N LYS A 4 -1.79 1.87 26.99
CA LYS A 4 -2.29 1.05 25.86
C LYS A 4 -3.33 1.77 24.99
N VAL A 5 -4.29 2.47 25.59
CA VAL A 5 -5.46 3.01 24.87
C VAL A 5 -5.10 4.15 23.89
N THR A 6 -4.13 5.01 24.22
CA THR A 6 -3.72 6.11 23.31
C THR A 6 -2.91 5.62 22.11
N TYR A 7 -2.05 4.61 22.31
CA TYR A 7 -1.20 4.07 21.25
C TYR A 7 -2.03 3.29 20.22
N GLU A 8 -3.07 2.58 20.67
CA GLU A 8 -4.00 1.82 19.84
C GLU A 8 -4.74 2.74 18.85
N SER A 9 -5.26 3.88 19.31
CA SER A 9 -5.93 4.86 18.44
C SER A 9 -4.99 5.53 17.42
N ALA A 10 -3.74 5.81 17.82
CA ALA A 10 -2.74 6.40 16.93
C ALA A 10 -2.24 5.39 15.89
N ALA A 11 -1.92 4.16 16.31
CA ALA A 11 -1.50 3.08 15.42
C ALA A 11 -2.60 2.72 14.42
N ARG A 12 -3.87 2.70 14.85
CA ARG A 12 -5.05 2.48 14.02
C ARG A 12 -5.24 3.57 12.96
N THR A 13 -5.14 4.83 13.37
CA THR A 13 -5.24 5.96 12.43
C THR A 13 -4.10 5.93 11.42
N MET A 14 -2.88 5.64 11.88
CA MET A 14 -1.70 5.53 11.04
C MET A 14 -1.78 4.36 10.06
N SER A 15 -2.25 3.17 10.47
CA SER A 15 -2.37 2.02 9.59
C SER A 15 -3.40 2.23 8.49
N VAL A 16 -4.56 2.83 8.81
CA VAL A 16 -5.57 3.21 7.81
C VAL A 16 -5.03 4.26 6.85
N ARG A 17 -4.36 5.31 7.34
CA ARG A 17 -3.76 6.35 6.50
C ARG A 17 -2.67 5.80 5.58
N ILE A 18 -1.80 4.93 6.10
CA ILE A 18 -0.73 4.26 5.35
C ILE A 18 -1.36 3.35 4.29
N GLY A 19 -2.38 2.56 4.63
CA GLY A 19 -3.09 1.72 3.67
C GLY A 19 -3.71 2.51 2.52
N ILE A 20 -4.43 3.59 2.82
CA ILE A 20 -5.01 4.48 1.79
C ILE A 20 -3.91 5.12 0.92
N LEU A 21 -2.81 5.57 1.53
CA LEU A 21 -1.66 6.11 0.79
C LEU A 21 -1.03 5.07 -0.14
N LEU A 22 -0.86 3.83 0.31
CA LEU A 22 -0.34 2.73 -0.52
C LEU A 22 -1.27 2.41 -1.69
N ILE A 23 -2.59 2.40 -1.47
CA ILE A 23 -3.57 2.18 -2.54
C ILE A 23 -3.46 3.31 -3.59
N GLY A 24 -3.43 4.56 -3.13
CA GLY A 24 -3.27 5.72 -4.02
C GLY A 24 -1.95 5.69 -4.79
N ALA A 25 -0.85 5.35 -4.12
CA ALA A 25 0.46 5.21 -4.74
C ALA A 25 0.48 4.08 -5.78
N GLY A 26 -0.10 2.91 -5.47
CA GLY A 26 -0.25 1.79 -6.40
C GLY A 26 -1.04 2.18 -7.64
N PHE A 27 -2.16 2.89 -7.47
CA PHE A 27 -2.95 3.39 -8.58
C PHE A 27 -2.20 4.41 -9.44
N ALA A 28 -1.50 5.36 -8.82
CA ALA A 28 -0.68 6.35 -9.51
C ALA A 28 0.46 5.70 -10.31
N LEU A 29 1.12 4.68 -9.76
CA LEU A 29 2.17 3.94 -10.45
C LEU A 29 1.64 3.16 -11.66
N ILE A 30 0.45 2.55 -11.54
CA ILE A 30 -0.21 1.88 -12.66
C ILE A 30 -0.57 2.90 -13.75
N LEU A 31 -1.12 4.05 -13.38
CA LEU A 31 -1.43 5.15 -14.30
C LEU A 31 -0.18 5.68 -15.01
N ALA A 32 0.93 5.84 -14.30
CA ALA A 32 2.20 6.25 -14.87
C ALA A 32 2.75 5.21 -15.86
N CYS A 33 2.61 3.93 -15.55
CA CYS A 33 2.95 2.86 -16.50
C CYS A 33 2.03 2.87 -17.73
N ALA A 34 0.72 3.10 -17.54
CA ALA A 34 -0.24 3.19 -18.64
C ALA A 34 -0.02 4.43 -19.52
N ALA A 35 0.41 5.54 -18.93
CA ALA A 35 0.80 6.76 -19.64
C ALA A 35 2.17 6.64 -20.33
N GLY A 36 2.90 5.55 -20.11
CA GLY A 36 4.23 5.32 -20.67
C GLY A 36 5.35 6.16 -20.04
N THR A 37 5.09 6.81 -18.90
CA THR A 37 6.11 7.61 -18.18
C THR A 37 7.03 6.74 -17.34
N LEU A 38 6.58 5.54 -16.95
CA LEU A 38 7.35 4.52 -16.27
C LEU A 38 7.25 3.20 -17.05
N GLN A 39 8.36 2.46 -17.15
CA GLN A 39 8.35 1.11 -17.71
C GLN A 39 8.12 0.08 -16.60
N PHE A 40 7.35 -0.95 -16.92
CA PHE A 40 7.14 -2.09 -16.02
C PHE A 40 8.45 -2.82 -15.67
N SER A 41 9.49 -2.69 -16.48
CA SER A 41 10.81 -3.27 -16.21
C SER A 41 11.49 -2.64 -15.00
N THR A 42 11.19 -1.39 -14.67
CA THR A 42 11.69 -0.73 -13.45
C THR A 42 11.13 -1.37 -12.17
N PHE A 43 10.00 -2.07 -12.27
CA PHE A 43 9.34 -2.77 -11.16
C PHE A 43 9.51 -4.29 -11.24
N GLU A 44 10.36 -4.81 -12.13
CA GLU A 44 10.71 -6.22 -12.15
C GLU A 44 11.54 -6.58 -10.92
N VAL A 45 10.88 -7.21 -9.95
CA VAL A 45 11.51 -7.75 -8.76
C VAL A 45 11.55 -9.28 -8.91
N ALA A 46 12.72 -9.85 -8.66
CA ALA A 46 12.96 -11.31 -8.70
C ALA A 46 12.61 -11.98 -10.05
N GLY A 47 12.72 -11.26 -11.18
CA GLY A 47 12.46 -11.81 -12.51
C GLY A 47 10.97 -12.01 -12.84
N HIS A 48 10.07 -11.44 -12.03
CA HIS A 48 8.64 -11.41 -12.32
C HIS A 48 8.20 -10.07 -12.90
N SER A 49 7.23 -10.11 -13.82
CA SER A 49 6.65 -8.93 -14.46
C SER A 49 6.24 -7.87 -13.44
N GLY A 50 6.62 -6.61 -13.70
CA GLY A 50 6.33 -5.47 -12.82
C GLY A 50 4.84 -5.30 -12.47
N VAL A 51 3.92 -5.79 -13.31
CA VAL A 51 2.48 -5.83 -13.01
C VAL A 51 2.18 -6.64 -11.74
N ARG A 52 2.87 -7.78 -11.53
CA ARG A 52 2.68 -8.63 -10.35
C ARG A 52 3.15 -7.93 -9.08
N SER A 53 4.29 -7.23 -9.14
CA SER A 53 4.80 -6.42 -8.03
C SER A 53 3.84 -5.29 -7.67
N LEU A 54 3.30 -4.57 -8.66
CA LEU A 54 2.33 -3.50 -8.45
C LEU A 54 1.01 -4.01 -7.86
N ALA A 55 0.52 -5.15 -8.35
CA ALA A 55 -0.67 -5.80 -7.78
C ALA A 55 -0.44 -6.19 -6.32
N GLY A 56 0.73 -6.73 -5.98
CA GLY A 56 1.10 -7.06 -4.60
C GLY A 56 1.11 -5.84 -3.68
N LEU A 57 1.63 -4.70 -4.15
CA LEU A 57 1.67 -3.45 -3.39
C LEU A 57 0.26 -2.90 -3.12
N ALA A 58 -0.64 -2.96 -4.10
CA ALA A 58 -2.03 -2.56 -3.94
C ALA A 58 -2.78 -3.47 -2.95
N VAL A 59 -2.64 -4.79 -3.07
CA VAL A 59 -3.26 -5.76 -2.14
C VAL A 59 -2.72 -5.58 -0.72
N PHE A 60 -1.43 -5.34 -0.55
CA PHE A 60 -0.82 -5.06 0.75
C PHE A 60 -1.37 -3.77 1.38
N GLY A 61 -1.57 -2.73 0.57
CA GLY A 61 -2.23 -1.48 1.00
C GLY A 61 -3.66 -1.71 1.50
N CYS A 62 -4.45 -2.50 0.76
CA CYS A 62 -5.80 -2.91 1.18
C CYS A 62 -5.78 -3.71 2.49
N MET A 63 -4.80 -4.60 2.65
CA MET A 63 -4.68 -5.44 3.85
C MET A 63 -4.29 -4.61 5.09
N MET A 64 -3.36 -3.67 4.96
CA MET A 64 -3.01 -2.69 6.00
C MET A 64 -4.21 -1.82 6.42
N ALA A 65 -4.98 -1.33 5.44
CA ALA A 65 -6.19 -0.55 5.71
C ALA A 65 -7.25 -1.40 6.43
N ALA A 66 -7.43 -2.66 6.03
CA ALA A 66 -8.37 -3.58 6.65
C ALA A 66 -7.97 -3.94 8.09
N MET A 67 -6.68 -4.21 8.36
CA MET A 67 -6.21 -4.49 9.72
C MET A 67 -6.41 -3.29 10.65
N GLY A 68 -6.16 -2.07 10.17
CA GLY A 68 -6.48 -0.85 10.90
C GLY A 68 -7.98 -0.61 11.12
N SER A 69 -8.86 -1.34 10.43
CA SER A 69 -10.31 -1.20 10.58
C SER A 69 -10.95 -2.31 11.43
N PHE A 70 -10.24 -3.41 11.71
CA PHE A 70 -10.80 -4.60 12.36
C PHE A 70 -10.62 -4.63 13.89
N GLU A 71 -9.93 -3.64 14.46
CA GLU A 71 -9.87 -3.34 15.91
C GLU A 71 -10.85 -2.24 16.30
#